data_AF-A0A1T4MII1-F1
#
_entry.id   AF-A0A1T4MII1-F1
#
_cell.length_a   1.000
_cell.length_b   1.000
_cell.length_c   1.000
_cell.angle_alpha   90.00
_cell.angle_beta   90.00
_cell.angle_gamma   90.00
#
_symmetry.space_group_name_H-M   'P 1'
#
loop_
_entity.id
_entity.type
_entity.pdbx_description
1 polymer ?
#
loop_
_entity_poly.entity_id
_entity_poly.type
_entity_poly.pdbx_seq_one_letter_code
_entity_poly.pdbx_strand_id
1 'polypeptide(L)'
;MSGLLKVKRKKNGYRIYDADDINRLKIIRSLRCANYSLSAILRMLNALEYRINKNQKDILKALNTPEENEDIVSVCDRLVFSLEKAEENAREVINILNKIKQMTENGKS
;
A
#
# COMPACT_ATOMS: atom_id res chain seq x y z
N MET A 1 19.11 -11.52 3.68
CA MET A 1 18.27 -12.12 2.62
C MET A 1 16.94 -11.38 2.62
N SER A 2 16.34 -11.01 1.48
CA SER A 2 15.23 -10.04 1.43
C SER A 2 13.87 -10.53 1.96
N GLY A 3 13.75 -11.76 2.47
CA GLY A 3 12.50 -12.31 3.03
C GLY A 3 11.37 -12.57 2.01
N LEU A 4 11.40 -11.95 0.83
CA LEU A 4 10.33 -11.98 -0.16
C LEU A 4 10.13 -13.33 -0.85
N LEU A 5 11.14 -14.20 -0.92
CA LEU A 5 11.02 -15.52 -1.53
C LEU A 5 11.96 -16.51 -0.84
N LYS A 6 11.42 -17.66 -0.42
CA LYS A 6 12.19 -18.76 0.14
C LYS A 6 12.68 -19.67 -0.98
N VAL A 7 13.87 -19.38 -1.50
CA VAL A 7 14.46 -20.11 -2.63
C VAL A 7 14.77 -21.57 -2.27
N LYS A 8 14.13 -22.51 -2.98
CA LYS A 8 14.42 -23.95 -2.89
C LYS A 8 15.67 -24.30 -3.69
N ARG A 9 16.46 -25.26 -3.22
CA ARG A 9 17.70 -25.71 -3.88
C ARG A 9 17.80 -27.22 -3.97
N LYS A 10 18.39 -27.71 -5.06
CA LYS A 10 18.80 -29.12 -5.21
C LYS A 10 20.02 -29.41 -4.33
N LYS A 11 20.32 -30.69 -4.13
CA LYS A 11 21.56 -31.15 -3.47
C LYS A 11 22.83 -30.58 -4.12
N ASN A 12 22.80 -30.33 -5.43
CA ASN A 12 23.91 -29.73 -6.19
C ASN A 12 23.92 -28.18 -6.16
N GLY A 13 23.14 -27.54 -5.28
CA GLY A 13 23.17 -26.09 -5.05
C GLY A 13 22.35 -25.24 -6.03
N TYR A 14 21.90 -25.78 -7.17
CA TYR A 14 21.06 -25.05 -8.13
C TYR A 14 19.68 -24.72 -7.56
N ARG A 15 19.15 -23.55 -7.92
CA ARG A 15 17.81 -23.09 -7.52
C ARG A 15 16.73 -23.88 -8.27
N ILE A 16 15.62 -24.16 -7.59
CA ILE A 16 14.42 -24.77 -8.16
C ILE A 16 13.25 -23.84 -7.86
N TYR A 17 12.34 -23.71 -8.82
CA TYR A 17 11.10 -22.96 -8.67
C TYR A 17 9.94 -23.83 -9.13
N ASP A 18 8.87 -23.85 -8.36
CA ASP A 18 7.58 -24.41 -8.79
C ASP A 18 6.62 -23.32 -9.27
N ALA A 19 5.39 -23.71 -9.61
CA ALA A 19 4.39 -22.79 -10.12
C ALA A 19 4.05 -21.66 -9.11
N ASP A 20 4.05 -21.97 -7.81
CA ASP A 20 3.76 -20.99 -6.75
C ASP A 20 4.90 -19.99 -6.61
N ASP A 21 6.15 -20.45 -6.69
CA ASP A 21 7.32 -19.59 -6.72
C ASP A 21 7.25 -18.61 -7.92
N ILE A 22 6.88 -19.10 -9.10
CA ILE A 22 6.71 -18.25 -10.30
C ILE A 22 5.56 -17.24 -10.13
N ASN A 23 4.43 -17.66 -9.58
CA ASN A 23 3.30 -16.76 -9.32
C ASN A 23 3.67 -15.66 -8.32
N ARG A 24 4.38 -16.01 -7.23
CA ARG A 24 4.88 -15.04 -6.26
C ARG A 24 5.86 -14.07 -6.89
N LEU A 25 6.78 -14.55 -7.73
CA LEU A 25 7.72 -13.69 -8.48
C LEU A 25 6.99 -12.72 -9.42
N LYS A 26 5.90 -13.15 -10.06
CA LYS A 26 5.07 -12.25 -10.89
C LYS A 26 4.43 -11.14 -10.04
N ILE A 27 3.88 -11.47 -8.86
CA ILE A 27 3.31 -10.48 -7.93
C ILE A 27 4.37 -9.46 -7.52
N ILE A 28 5.54 -9.93 -7.08
CA ILE A 28 6.66 -9.06 -6.69
C ILE A 28 7.06 -8.15 -7.85
N ARG A 29 7.21 -8.71 -9.05
CA ARG A 29 7.55 -7.94 -10.25
C ARG A 29 6.53 -6.85 -10.53
N SER A 30 5.23 -7.19 -10.56
CA SER A 30 4.17 -6.23 -10.84
C SER A 30 4.15 -5.07 -9.83
N LEU A 31 4.28 -5.37 -8.54
CA LEU A 31 4.29 -4.35 -7.50
C LEU A 31 5.55 -3.48 -7.53
N ARG A 32 6.71 -4.05 -7.85
CA ARG A 32 7.94 -3.29 -8.08
C ARG A 32 7.83 -2.37 -9.28
N CYS A 33 7.18 -2.81 -10.38
CA CYS A 33 6.89 -1.95 -11.52
C CYS A 33 5.89 -0.83 -11.17
N ALA A 34 4.96 -1.08 -10.25
CA ALA A 34 4.08 -0.08 -9.66
C ALA A 34 4.75 0.77 -8.57
N ASN A 35 6.08 0.67 -8.42
CA ASN A 35 6.91 1.48 -7.54
C ASN A 35 6.63 1.33 -6.03
N TYR A 36 6.04 0.21 -5.59
CA TYR A 36 5.95 -0.13 -4.16
C TYR A 36 7.31 -0.53 -3.58
N SER A 37 7.57 -0.20 -2.32
CA SER A 37 8.79 -0.63 -1.62
C SER A 37 8.83 -2.14 -1.40
N LEU A 38 10.02 -2.68 -1.14
CA LEU A 38 10.17 -4.10 -0.78
C LEU A 38 9.47 -4.41 0.55
N SER A 39 9.43 -3.45 1.48
CA SER A 39 8.74 -3.56 2.77
C SER A 39 7.23 -3.72 2.57
N ALA A 40 6.62 -2.87 1.73
CA ALA A 40 5.19 -2.97 1.42
C ALA A 40 4.82 -4.31 0.76
N ILE A 41 5.65 -4.77 -0.17
CA ILE A 41 5.46 -6.07 -0.82
C ILE A 41 5.58 -7.21 0.20
N LEU A 42 6.55 -7.13 1.13
CA LEU A 42 6.73 -8.16 2.16
C LEU A 42 5.53 -8.22 3.12
N ARG A 43 5.03 -7.08 3.61
CA ARG A 43 3.82 -7.02 4.46
C ARG A 43 2.62 -7.65 3.77
N MET A 44 2.39 -7.30 2.51
CA MET A 44 1.30 -7.85 1.71
C MET A 44 1.44 -9.38 1.53
N LEU A 45 2.64 -9.87 1.23
CA LEU A 45 2.88 -11.31 1.08
C LEU A 45 2.71 -12.07 2.42
N ASN A 46 3.14 -11.48 3.54
CA ASN A 46 2.93 -12.06 4.87
C ASN A 46 1.43 -12.11 5.22
N ALA A 47 0.67 -11.05 4.91
CA ALA A 47 -0.78 -11.04 5.11
C ALA A 47 -1.47 -12.20 4.35
N LEU A 48 -1.00 -12.51 3.13
CA LEU A 48 -1.49 -13.64 2.34
C LEU A 48 -1.11 -15.00 2.94
N GLU A 49 0.13 -15.17 3.40
CA GLU A 49 0.64 -16.44 3.95
C GLU A 49 0.04 -16.79 5.32
N TYR A 50 -0.04 -15.81 6.23
CA TYR A 50 -0.50 -16.05 7.59
C TYR A 50 -2.03 -16.22 7.73
N ARG A 51 -2.77 -16.29 6.61
CA ARG A 51 -4.23 -16.48 6.55
C ARG A 51 -5.04 -15.48 7.40
N ILE A 52 -4.46 -14.33 7.72
CA ILE A 52 -5.18 -13.23 8.36
C ILE A 52 -5.88 -12.49 7.21
N ASN A 53 -7.13 -12.88 6.97
CA ASN A 53 -8.09 -12.27 6.05
C ASN A 53 -7.69 -12.22 4.56
N LYS A 54 -8.31 -13.11 3.78
CA LYS A 54 -8.24 -13.10 2.30
C LYS A 54 -9.08 -12.01 1.62
N ASN A 55 -9.52 -10.99 2.36
CA ASN A 55 -10.34 -9.94 1.74
C ASN A 55 -9.42 -8.94 1.02
N GLN A 56 -9.92 -8.37 -0.08
CA GLN A 56 -9.17 -7.42 -0.90
C GLN A 56 -8.77 -6.16 -0.12
N LYS A 57 -9.59 -5.75 0.86
CA LYS A 57 -9.38 -4.53 1.65
C LYS A 57 -8.14 -4.65 2.53
N ASP A 58 -7.90 -5.81 3.13
CA ASP A 58 -6.77 -6.05 4.02
C ASP A 58 -5.46 -6.13 3.23
N ILE A 59 -5.49 -6.69 2.01
CA ILE A 59 -4.35 -6.66 1.08
C ILE A 59 -4.00 -5.21 0.69
N LEU A 60 -5.00 -4.42 0.32
CA LEU A 60 -4.80 -3.00 -0.03
C LEU A 60 -4.28 -2.21 1.16
N LYS A 61 -4.80 -2.48 2.36
CA LYS A 61 -4.33 -1.84 3.60
C LYS A 61 -2.87 -2.20 3.89
N ALA A 62 -2.48 -3.47 3.78
CA ALA A 62 -1.10 -3.90 3.99
C ALA A 62 -0.12 -3.19 3.03
N LEU A 63 -0.51 -2.97 1.78
CA LEU A 63 0.29 -2.24 0.79
C LEU A 63 0.41 -0.73 1.10
N ASN A 64 -0.65 -0.12 1.64
CA ASN A 64 -0.76 1.34 1.77
C ASN A 64 -0.54 1.85 3.21
N THR A 65 -0.16 0.99 4.14
CA THR A 65 0.08 1.36 5.54
C THR A 65 1.46 0.83 5.96
N PRO A 66 2.51 1.66 5.87
CA PRO A 66 3.83 1.33 6.40
C PRO A 66 3.80 1.28 7.93
N GLU A 67 4.60 0.41 8.52
CA GLU A 67 4.85 0.40 9.96
C GLU A 67 5.70 1.62 10.37
N GLU A 68 5.62 2.03 11.64
CA GLU A 68 6.30 3.23 12.16
C GLU A 68 7.84 3.13 12.09
N ASN A 69 8.37 1.91 12.06
CA ASN A 69 9.79 1.58 12.07
C ASN A 69 10.37 1.29 10.67
N GLU A 70 9.63 1.55 9.59
CA GLU A 70 10.11 1.27 8.23
C GLU A 70 11.04 2.38 7.71
N ASP A 71 12.33 2.04 7.58
CA ASP A 71 13.37 2.96 7.11
C ASP A 71 13.26 3.34 5.62
N ILE A 72 12.70 2.46 4.78
CA ILE A 72 12.59 2.67 3.33
C ILE A 72 11.14 2.56 2.90
N VAL A 73 10.51 3.73 2.73
CA VAL A 73 9.12 3.88 2.28
C VAL A 73 9.10 4.54 0.90
N SER A 74 8.32 3.97 -0.02
CA SER A 74 8.03 4.60 -1.32
C SER A 74 6.77 5.48 -1.22
N VAL A 75 6.64 6.47 -2.10
CA VAL A 75 5.43 7.30 -2.23
C VAL A 75 4.19 6.42 -2.42
N CYS A 76 4.30 5.34 -3.20
CA CYS A 76 3.21 4.42 -3.47
C CYS A 76 2.72 3.68 -2.22
N ASP A 77 3.58 3.51 -1.20
CA ASP A 77 3.23 2.81 0.03
C ASP A 77 2.25 3.61 0.92
N ARG A 78 1.97 4.87 0.58
CA ARG A 78 0.98 5.72 1.26
C ARG A 78 0.01 6.39 0.28
N LEU A 79 0.09 6.08 -1.01
CA LEU A 79 -0.57 6.87 -2.05
C LEU A 79 -2.09 6.94 -1.86
N VAL A 80 -2.75 5.81 -1.59
CA VAL A 80 -4.20 5.78 -1.36
C VAL A 80 -4.56 6.63 -0.14
N PHE A 81 -3.83 6.46 0.96
CA PHE A 81 -4.04 7.25 2.18
C PHE A 81 -3.84 8.75 1.94
N SER A 82 -2.80 9.14 1.21
CA SER A 82 -2.53 10.54 0.86
C SER A 82 -3.64 11.14 0.00
N LEU A 83 -4.19 10.37 -0.94
CA LEU A 83 -5.31 10.80 -1.79
C LEU A 83 -6.61 10.94 -1.00
N GLU A 84 -6.93 9.99 -0.13
CA GLU A 84 -8.09 10.05 0.76
C GLU A 84 -8.01 11.29 1.67
N LYS A 85 -6.82 11.57 2.24
CA LYS A 85 -6.63 12.75 3.08
C LYS A 85 -6.74 14.05 2.29
N ALA A 86 -6.20 14.10 1.07
CA ALA A 86 -6.34 15.26 0.20
C ALA A 86 -7.82 15.54 -0.15
N GLU A 87 -8.60 14.48 -0.39
CA GLU A 87 -10.02 14.58 -0.66
C GLU A 87 -10.81 15.10 0.55
N GLU A 88 -10.52 14.57 1.75
CA GLU A 88 -11.11 15.05 3.01
C GLU A 88 -10.81 16.55 3.24
N ASN A 89 -9.55 16.94 3.10
CA ASN A 89 -9.13 18.33 3.24
C ASN A 89 -9.85 19.25 2.24
N ALA A 90 -10.00 18.81 0.99
CA ALA A 90 -10.71 19.58 -0.03
C ALA A 90 -12.20 19.79 0.33
N ARG A 91 -12.87 18.76 0.85
CA ARG A 91 -14.26 18.87 1.35
C ARG A 91 -14.38 19.85 2.51
N GLU A 92 -13.41 19.85 3.42
CA GLU A 92 -13.37 20.79 4.54
C GLU A 92 -13.22 22.24 4.07
N VAL A 93 -12.30 22.50 3.13
CA VAL A 93 -12.11 23.82 2.53
C VAL A 93 -13.40 24.32 1.86
N ILE A 94 -14.09 23.47 1.10
CA ILE A 94 -15.38 23.81 0.49
C ILE A 94 -16.41 24.22 1.56
N ASN A 95 -16.49 23.48 2.66
CA ASN A 95 -17.41 23.79 3.75
C ASN A 95 -17.09 25.14 4.41
N ILE A 96 -15.80 25.43 4.64
CA ILE A 96 -15.34 26.72 5.18
C ILE A 96 -15.72 27.87 4.23
N LEU A 97 -15.47 27.72 2.92
CA LEU A 97 -15.82 28.72 1.93
C LEU A 97 -17.32 29.01 1.89
N ASN A 98 -18.15 27.97 1.98
CA ASN A 98 -19.61 28.12 2.04
C ASN A 98 -20.07 28.88 3.30
N LYS A 99 -19.47 28.60 4.46
CA LYS A 99 -19.76 29.33 5.70
C LYS A 99 -19.39 30.81 5.58
N ILE A 100 -18.21 31.12 5.04
CA ILE A 100 -17.75 32.51 4.82
C ILE A 100 -18.71 33.25 3.88
N LYS A 101 -19.17 32.59 2.81
CA LYS A 101 -20.14 33.15 1.88
C LYS A 101 -21.48 33.48 2.56
N GLN A 102 -22.02 32.57 3.35
CA GLN A 102 -23.27 32.81 4.10
C GLN A 102 -23.13 33.97 5.09
N MET A 103 -22.01 34.06 5.81
CA MET A 103 -21.75 35.16 6.76
C MET A 103 -21.66 36.52 6.06
N THR A 104 -21.06 36.57 4.87
CA THR A 104 -20.92 37.81 4.09
C THR A 104 -22.22 38.23 3.39
N GLU A 105 -23.12 37.29 3.08
CA GLU A 105 -24.46 37.57 2.54
C GLU A 105 -25.42 38.07 3.64
N ASN A 106 -25.38 37.48 4.84
CA ASN A 106 -26.23 37.88 5.96
C ASN A 106 -25.81 39.21 6.63
N GLY A 107 -24.55 39.64 6.46
CA GLY A 107 -24.07 40.94 6.97
C GLY A 107 -24.34 42.14 6.06
N LYS A 108 -25.04 41.96 4.93
CA LYS A 108 -25.45 43.02 3.99
C LYS A 108 -26.91 43.46 4.13
N SER A 109 -27.62 42.93 5.13
CA SER A 109 -29.01 43.30 5.47
C SER A 109 -29.05 44.15 6.74
#